data_AF-A0A6L5ETY8-F1
#
_entry.id   AF-A0A6L5ETY8-F1
#
_cell.length_a   1.000
_cell.length_b   1.000
_cell.length_c   1.000
_cell.angle_alpha   90.00
_cell.angle_beta   90.00
_cell.angle_gamma   90.00
#
_symmetry.space_group_name_H-M   'P 1'
#
loop_
_entity.id
_entity.type
_entity.pdbx_description
1 polymer ?
#
loop_
_entity_poly.entity_id
_entity_poly.type
_entity_poly.pdbx_seq_one_letter_code
_entity_poly.pdbx_strand_id
1 'polypeptide(L)' 'MSKQVALRLSNDLVAYIDEAVAEGRATSRAALVADALDRDRRRQRAERDAAILAAEGTDQDLDELADYAATVPMDDLD' A
#
# COMPACT_ATOMS: atom_id res chain seq x y z
N MET A 1 -19.63 10.79 -4.62
CA MET A 1 -20.75 9.83 -4.47
C MET A 1 -20.23 8.58 -3.79
N SER A 2 -20.79 8.19 -2.65
CA SER A 2 -20.46 6.92 -1.98
C SER A 2 -21.60 5.91 -2.17
N LYS A 3 -21.29 4.62 -2.12
CA LYS A 3 -22.26 3.52 -2.10
C LYS A 3 -22.18 2.81 -0.77
N GLN A 4 -23.33 2.43 -0.21
CA GLN A 4 -23.40 1.64 1.02
C GLN A 4 -23.62 0.17 0.70
N VAL A 5 -23.02 -0.70 1.49
CA VAL A 5 -23.14 -2.16 1.38
C VAL A 5 -23.27 -2.75 2.79
N ALA A 6 -24.12 -3.76 2.94
CA ALA A 6 -24.20 -4.55 4.18
C ALA A 6 -23.36 -5.83 3.99
N LEU A 7 -22.43 -6.07 4.91
CA LEU A 7 -21.52 -7.22 4.88
C LEU A 7 -21.66 -8.01 6.18
N ARG A 8 -21.54 -9.33 6.08
CA ARG A 8 -21.44 -10.20 7.25
C ARG A 8 -19.97 -10.48 7.54
N LEU A 9 -19.52 -10.10 8.72
CA LEU A 9 -18.16 -10.35 9.21
C LEU A 9 -18.22 -11.27 10.43
N SER A 10 -17.08 -11.84 10.83
CA SER A 10 -16.99 -12.54 12.10
C SER A 10 -17.22 -11.56 13.26
N ASN A 11 -17.77 -12.06 14.36
CA ASN A 11 -18.00 -11.25 15.56
C ASN A 11 -16.71 -10.55 16.02
N ASP A 12 -15.59 -11.27 15.97
CA ASP A 12 -14.27 -10.75 16.38
C ASP A 12 -13.82 -9.55 15.52
N LEU A 13 -14.06 -9.60 14.22
CA LEU A 13 -13.73 -8.47 13.33
C LEU A 13 -14.62 -7.26 13.60
N VAL A 14 -15.91 -7.48 13.87
CA VAL A 14 -16.82 -6.38 14.23
C VAL A 14 -16.40 -5.76 15.56
N ALA A 15 -16.07 -6.59 16.56
CA ALA A 15 -15.58 -6.11 17.86
C ALA A 15 -14.29 -5.28 17.72
N TYR A 16 -13.33 -5.74 16.92
CA TYR A 16 -12.10 -5.00 16.63
C TYR A 16 -12.37 -3.64 15.97
N ILE A 17 -13.29 -3.60 15.00
CA ILE A 17 -13.67 -2.35 14.33
C ILE A 17 -14.33 -1.39 15.32
N ASP A 18 -15.18 -1.90 16.20
CA ASP A 18 -15.91 -1.12 17.19
C ASP A 18 -14.98 -0.52 18.24
N GLU A 19 -14.06 -1.34 18.77
CA GLU A 19 -13.03 -0.91 19.70
C GLU A 19 -12.14 0.19 19.09
N ALA A 20 -11.73 0.03 17.83
CA ALA A 20 -10.93 1.02 17.12
C ALA A 20 -11.61 2.38 17.00
N VAL A 21 -12.93 2.41 16.82
CA VAL A 21 -13.70 3.65 16.79
C VAL A 21 -13.88 4.20 18.21
N ALA A 22 -14.17 3.35 19.19
CA ALA A 22 -14.36 3.75 20.58
C ALA A 22 -13.09 4.38 21.19
N GLU A 23 -11.93 3.86 20.84
CA GLU A 23 -10.62 4.39 21.25
C GLU A 23 -10.17 5.61 20.44
N GLY A 24 -10.96 6.04 19.44
CA GLY A 24 -10.63 7.19 18.59
C GLY A 24 -9.52 6.93 17.57
N ARG A 25 -9.08 5.67 17.38
CA ARG A 25 -8.10 5.30 16.35
C ARG A 25 -8.66 5.45 14.94
N ALA A 26 -9.98 5.43 14.79
CA ALA A 26 -10.66 5.71 13.53
C ALA A 26 -11.88 6.61 13.75
N THR A 27 -12.14 7.50 12.79
CA THR A 27 -13.28 8.43 12.83
C THR A 27 -14.64 7.76 12.60
N SER A 28 -14.65 6.57 11.98
CA SER A 28 -15.84 5.73 11.81
C SER A 28 -15.45 4.31 11.39
N ARG A 29 -16.40 3.37 11.52
CA ARG A 29 -16.24 1.99 11.01
C ARG A 29 -15.91 1.96 9.52
N ALA A 30 -16.61 2.78 8.74
CA ALA A 30 -16.41 2.85 7.29
C ALA A 30 -15.03 3.42 6.93
N ALA A 31 -14.55 4.42 7.68
CA ALA A 31 -13.21 4.98 7.47
C ALA A 31 -12.11 3.95 7.73
N LEU A 32 -12.23 3.16 8.82
CA LEU A 32 -11.29 2.09 9.12
C LEU A 32 -11.27 1.01 8.04
N VAL A 33 -12.45 0.57 7.60
CA VAL A 33 -12.57 -0.44 6.53
C VAL A 33 -12.01 0.09 5.21
N ALA A 34 -12.26 1.36 4.87
CA ALA A 34 -11.73 1.99 3.68
C ALA A 34 -10.18 2.04 3.70
N ASP A 35 -9.57 2.49 4.79
CA ASP A 35 -8.11 2.54 4.92
C ASP A 35 -7.48 1.13 4.82
N ALA A 36 -8.09 0.14 5.46
CA ALA A 36 -7.64 -1.25 5.39
C ALA A 36 -7.69 -1.79 3.94
N LEU A 37 -8.77 -1.53 3.21
CA LEU A 37 -8.91 -1.93 1.81
C LEU A 37 -7.94 -1.18 0.89
N ASP A 38 -7.70 0.11 1.13
CA ASP A 38 -6.74 0.88 0.33
C ASP A 38 -5.30 0.43 0.57
N ARG A 39 -4.96 0.02 1.79
CA ARG A 39 -3.67 -0.60 2.09
C ARG A 39 -3.50 -1.93 1.35
N ASP A 40 -4.52 -2.79 1.36
CA ASP A 40 -4.51 -4.07 0.64
C ASP A 40 -4.39 -3.86 -0.88
N ARG A 41 -5.15 -2.91 -1.45
CA ARG A 41 -5.05 -2.56 -2.88
C ARG A 41 -3.68 -2.07 -3.27
N ARG A 42 -3.03 -1.24 -2.44
CA ARG A 42 -1.66 -0.76 -2.68
C ARG A 42 -0.67 -1.92 -2.65
N ARG A 43 -0.78 -2.81 -1.68
CA ARG A 43 0.05 -4.02 -1.60
C ARG A 43 -0.09 -4.89 -2.86
N GLN A 44 -1.32 -5.23 -3.27
CA GLN A 44 -1.54 -6.07 -4.44
C GLN A 44 -1.01 -5.46 -5.74
N ARG A 45 -1.02 -4.12 -5.87
CA ARG A 45 -0.41 -3.44 -7.02
C ARG A 45 1.10 -3.60 -7.00
N ALA A 46 1.74 -3.28 -5.88
CA ALA A 46 3.19 -3.42 -5.75
C ALA A 46 3.65 -4.87 -5.97
N GLU A 47 2.92 -5.86 -5.46
CA GLU A 47 3.21 -7.29 -5.70
C GLU A 47 3.10 -7.66 -7.17
N ARG A 48 2.07 -7.17 -7.87
CA ARG A 48 1.93 -7.38 -9.32
C ARG A 48 3.08 -6.76 -10.09
N ASP A 49 3.42 -5.51 -9.77
CA ASP A 49 4.48 -4.78 -10.46
C ASP A 49 5.83 -5.46 -10.23
N ALA A 50 6.11 -5.88 -8.99
CA ALA A 50 7.30 -6.67 -8.67
C ALA A 50 7.34 -8.00 -9.43
N ALA A 51 6.20 -8.68 -9.61
CA ALA A 51 6.13 -9.92 -10.38
C ALA A 51 6.41 -9.71 -11.88
N ILE A 52 5.99 -8.57 -12.44
CA ILE A 52 6.31 -8.19 -13.83
C ILE A 52 7.81 -7.96 -13.96
N LEU A 53 8.38 -7.11 -13.10
CA LEU A 53 9.82 -6.81 -13.11
C LEU A 53 10.67 -8.07 -12.90
N ALA A 54 10.26 -8.96 -12.00
CA ALA A 54 10.95 -10.23 -11.78
C ALA A 54 10.87 -11.18 -12.99
N ALA A 55 9.82 -11.10 -13.81
CA ALA A 55 9.66 -11.94 -14.99
C ALA A 55 10.43 -11.40 -16.21
N GLU A 56 10.56 -10.08 -16.35
CA GLU A 56 11.28 -9.43 -17.46
C GLU A 56 12.81 -9.56 -17.30
N GLY A 57 13.31 -9.76 -16.07
CA GLY A 57 14.73 -9.86 -15.80
C GLY A 57 15.40 -8.49 -15.75
N THR A 58 16.73 -8.46 -15.60
CA THR A 58 17.46 -7.19 -15.49
C THR A 58 17.63 -6.51 -16.84
N ASP A 59 17.40 -5.21 -16.88
CA ASP A 59 17.65 -4.36 -18.05
C ASP A 59 19.06 -3.78 -17.95
N GLN A 60 19.92 -4.15 -18.90
CA GLN A 60 21.33 -3.75 -18.90
C GLN A 60 21.51 -2.23 -18.96
N ASP A 61 20.66 -1.51 -19.70
CA ASP A 61 20.78 -0.05 -19.81
C ASP A 61 20.42 0.62 -18.46
N LEU A 62 19.49 0.02 -17.70
CA LEU A 62 19.14 0.49 -16.35
C LEU A 62 20.22 0.15 -15.32
N ASP A 63 20.89 -0.99 -15.46
CA ASP A 63 22.05 -1.35 -14.63
C ASP A 63 23.21 -0.37 -14.86
N GLU A 64 23.55 -0.11 -16.13
CA GLU A 64 24.61 0.85 -16.49
C GLU A 64 24.28 2.26 -16.01
N LEU A 65 23.00 2.67 -16.05
CA LEU A 65 22.54 3.93 -15.49
C LEU A 65 22.68 3.97 -13.97
N ALA A 66 22.33 2.89 -13.27
CA ALA A 66 22.45 2.79 -11.81
C ALA A 66 23.92 2.86 -11.37
N ASP A 67 24.80 2.16 -12.08
CA ASP A 67 26.25 2.19 -11.85
C ASP A 67 26.81 3.59 -12.07
N TYR A 68 26.42 4.26 -13.15
CA TYR A 68 26.81 5.65 -13.39
C TYR A 68 26.29 6.58 -12.28
N ALA A 69 25.01 6.48 -11.93
CA ALA A 69 24.38 7.33 -10.91
C ALA A 69 25.04 7.18 -9.53
N ALA A 70 25.50 5.99 -9.16
CA ALA A 70 26.24 5.75 -7.91
C ALA A 70 27.58 6.51 -7.84
N THR A 71 28.12 6.99 -8.97
CA THR A 71 29.36 7.78 -9.02
C THR A 71 29.12 9.29 -9.00
N VAL A 72 27.88 9.76 -9.14
CA VAL A 72 27.54 11.19 -9.18
C VAL A 72 27.45 11.73 -7.75
N PRO A 73 28.26 12.75 -7.38
CA PRO A 73 28.18 13.39 -6.06
C PRO A 73 26.79 14.00 -5.82
N MET A 74 26.24 13.80 -4.62
CA MET A 74 24.92 14.33 -4.22
C MET A 74 25.04 15.62 -3.40
N ASP A 75 26.24 16.19 -3.35
CA ASP A 75 26.62 17.30 -2.46
C ASP A 75 25.89 18.62 -2.77
N ASP A 76 25.25 18.72 -3.95
CA ASP A 76 24.51 19.90 -4.41
C ASP A 76 22.99 19.80 -4.19
N LEU A 77 22.50 18.79 -3.46
CA LEU A 77 21.08 18.61 -3.11
C LEU A 77 20.77 19.18 -1.71
N ASP A 78 20.87 20.50 -1.58
CA ASP A 78 20.35 21.26 -0.42
C ASP A 78 19.02 21.97 -0.75
#